data_AF-A0AA35XL49-F1
#
_entry.id   AF-A0AA35XL49-F1
#
_cell.length_a   1.000
_cell.length_b   1.000
_cell.length_c   1.000
_cell.angle_alpha   90.00
_cell.angle_beta   90.00
_cell.angle_gamma   90.00
#
_symmetry.space_group_name_H-M   'P 1'
#
loop_
_entity.id
_entity.type
_entity.pdbx_description
1 polymer ?
#
loop_
_entity_poly.entity_id
_entity_poly.type
_entity_poly.pdbx_seq_one_letter_code
_entity_poly.pdbx_strand_id
1 'polypeptide(L)'
;MPVTTEVCIHPAQSPVRQPDKHGQQHSPLAEQVWPDGGELSLRPPNLATVTRKQVQEYFENTYNLDELLFTAITDEKYLYKCPDRLRLPLIFYLAHPATLYVNKLLLASLISERVNPTFEALFETGVDEMSWDDTENYRMGGAFQWPGLKEVMEYRETVRELVCDVISSSPLSLPVSMDNPWWSVFMSLEHERIHLETSSVLIRQLPVDHVKKPANWKYAPLSMDSSAGENVLVKVPGGRVTVGKPRDFPSYGWDNEYGQMEIDVPEFEASQYLVTNGEFLEFVESGGYQNKDLWTLEGWKWVEFRCARHPTFWVCSEGCKSGCGADLSTYSHCNLQPPPPLNGTTHGNTC
;
A
#
# COMPACT_ATOMS: atom_id res chain seq x y z
N MET A 1 0.95 61.80 15.95
CA MET A 1 1.67 61.04 14.91
C MET A 1 3.10 60.82 15.38
N PRO A 2 3.66 59.60 15.33
CA PRO A 2 3.11 58.27 15.66
C PRO A 2 3.71 57.79 17.01
N VAL A 3 3.01 57.26 18.02
CA VAL A 3 2.25 55.98 18.14
C VAL A 3 3.10 54.75 17.79
N THR A 4 3.85 54.25 18.78
CA THR A 4 4.42 52.91 18.80
C THR A 4 3.36 51.92 19.28
N THR A 5 2.91 51.04 18.39
CA THR A 5 2.01 49.94 18.72
C THR A 5 2.85 48.68 18.93
N GLU A 6 2.91 48.20 20.17
CA GLU A 6 3.38 46.85 20.49
C GLU A 6 2.37 45.85 19.91
N VAL A 7 2.82 44.99 19.00
CA VAL A 7 2.04 43.86 18.51
C VAL A 7 2.35 42.67 19.40
N CYS A 8 1.46 42.38 20.34
CA CYS A 8 1.43 41.09 21.03
C CYS A 8 1.04 40.01 20.01
N ILE A 9 1.98 39.12 19.70
CA ILE A 9 1.70 37.90 18.93
C ILE A 9 1.10 36.89 19.90
N HIS A 10 -0.21 36.68 19.83
CA HIS A 10 -0.85 35.57 20.51
C HIS A 10 -0.55 34.25 19.77
N PRO A 11 -0.20 33.16 20.48
CA PRO A 11 -0.11 31.85 19.86
C PRO A 11 -1.50 31.40 19.38
N ALA A 12 -1.56 30.88 18.16
CA ALA A 12 -2.77 30.27 17.62
C ALA A 12 -3.20 29.11 18.54
N GLN A 13 -4.38 29.23 19.13
CA GLN A 13 -5.00 28.15 19.88
C GLN A 13 -5.52 27.11 18.90
N SER A 14 -5.07 25.86 19.03
CA SER A 14 -5.69 24.70 18.39
C SER A 14 -7.16 24.61 18.81
N PRO A 15 -8.09 24.24 17.91
CA PRO A 15 -9.50 24.12 18.26
C PRO A 15 -9.71 22.93 19.20
N VAL A 16 -9.98 23.22 20.47
CA VAL A 16 -10.50 22.23 21.42
C VAL A 16 -11.89 21.81 20.96
N ARG A 17 -12.05 20.55 20.53
CA ARG A 17 -13.35 19.98 20.15
C ARG A 17 -14.26 19.87 21.39
N GLN A 18 -15.45 20.48 21.34
CA GLN A 18 -16.52 20.18 22.29
C GLN A 18 -17.24 18.87 21.89
N PRO A 19 -17.65 18.02 22.84
CA PRO A 19 -18.38 16.80 22.53
C PRO A 19 -19.82 17.11 22.13
N ASP A 20 -20.26 16.53 21.01
CA ASP A 20 -21.62 16.69 20.49
C ASP A 20 -22.62 15.79 21.23
N LYS A 21 -23.83 16.30 21.48
CA LYS A 21 -24.84 15.70 22.38
C LYS A 21 -25.81 14.71 21.73
N HIS A 22 -25.45 14.09 20.62
CA HIS A 22 -26.31 13.12 19.93
C HIS A 22 -25.59 11.79 19.70
N GLY A 23 -26.14 10.71 20.23
CA GLY A 23 -25.57 9.35 20.24
C GLY A 23 -25.54 8.65 18.88
N GLN A 24 -25.03 9.31 17.84
CA GLN A 24 -24.49 8.65 16.66
C GLN A 24 -23.01 8.36 16.94
N GLN A 25 -22.63 7.08 17.02
CA GLN A 25 -21.22 6.69 17.00
C GLN A 25 -20.66 7.05 15.62
N HIS A 26 -20.09 8.25 15.49
CA HIS A 26 -19.26 8.61 14.35
C HIS A 26 -18.01 7.72 14.36
N SER A 27 -17.64 7.19 13.21
CA SER A 27 -16.40 6.44 13.06
C SER A 27 -15.22 7.30 13.56
N PRO A 28 -14.29 6.74 14.36
CA PRO A 28 -13.04 7.42 14.74
C PRO A 28 -12.21 7.85 13.52
N LEU A 29 -12.38 7.16 12.38
CA LEU A 29 -12.00 7.65 11.06
C LEU A 29 -12.99 8.76 10.66
N ALA A 30 -12.83 9.95 11.24
CA ALA A 30 -13.63 11.12 10.89
C ALA A 30 -13.49 11.46 9.39
N GLU A 31 -14.41 12.25 8.84
CA GLU A 31 -14.34 12.78 7.47
C GLU A 31 -13.04 13.58 7.29
N GLN A 32 -11.96 12.89 6.91
CA GLN A 32 -10.74 13.54 6.48
C GLN A 32 -11.02 14.16 5.12
N VAL A 33 -11.32 15.45 5.14
CA VAL A 33 -11.54 16.24 3.94
C VAL A 33 -10.22 16.88 3.57
N TRP A 34 -9.61 16.39 2.49
CA TRP A 34 -8.40 17.00 1.93
C TRP A 34 -8.71 18.38 1.36
N PRO A 35 -7.86 19.40 1.58
CA PRO A 35 -8.07 20.74 1.02
C PRO A 35 -8.12 20.72 -0.51
N ASP A 36 -9.07 21.48 -1.07
CA ASP A 36 -9.29 21.56 -2.51
C ASP A 36 -8.05 22.12 -3.23
N GLY A 37 -7.59 21.40 -4.27
CA GLY A 37 -6.67 21.95 -5.28
C GLY A 37 -5.17 21.61 -5.18
N GLY A 38 -4.72 20.74 -4.26
CA GLY A 38 -3.31 20.31 -4.15
C GLY A 38 -2.95 19.01 -4.91
N GLU A 39 -1.64 18.74 -5.07
CA GLU A 39 -1.14 17.39 -5.41
C GLU A 39 -1.55 16.39 -4.32
N LEU A 40 -2.07 15.21 -4.71
CA LEU A 40 -2.56 14.21 -3.75
C LEU A 40 -1.39 13.61 -2.93
N SER A 41 -0.28 13.31 -3.61
CA SER A 41 0.95 12.79 -3.00
C SER A 41 2.12 13.68 -3.35
N LEU A 42 2.78 14.21 -2.33
CA LEU A 42 4.00 15.00 -2.49
C LEU A 42 5.17 14.12 -2.92
N ARG A 43 6.16 14.73 -3.58
CA ARG A 43 7.43 14.09 -3.93
C ARG A 43 8.36 14.04 -2.72
N PRO A 44 9.20 12.99 -2.58
CA PRO A 44 10.22 12.94 -1.54
C PRO A 44 11.13 14.18 -1.58
N PRO A 45 11.48 14.77 -0.42
CA PRO A 45 12.32 15.95 -0.37
C PRO A 45 13.79 15.64 -0.72
N ASN A 46 14.50 16.66 -1.23
CA ASN A 46 15.94 16.57 -1.49
C ASN A 46 16.73 16.62 -0.18
N LEU A 47 17.35 15.51 0.22
CA LEU A 47 18.03 15.38 1.52
C LEU A 47 19.32 16.19 1.65
N ALA A 48 19.85 16.73 0.55
CA ALA A 48 20.99 17.65 0.60
C ALA A 48 20.58 19.06 1.03
N THR A 49 19.32 19.46 0.82
CA THR A 49 18.84 20.83 1.02
C THR A 49 17.51 20.94 1.77
N VAL A 50 17.02 19.84 2.35
CA VAL A 50 15.68 19.78 2.94
C VAL A 50 15.55 20.74 4.13
N THR A 51 14.40 21.41 4.22
CA THR A 51 14.02 22.23 5.38
C THR A 51 13.05 21.48 6.29
N ARG A 52 13.01 21.84 7.59
CA ARG A 52 12.02 21.27 8.53
C ARG A 52 10.58 21.40 8.02
N LYS A 53 10.27 22.55 7.40
CA LYS A 53 8.94 22.80 6.81
C LYS A 53 8.60 21.75 5.74
N GLN A 54 9.55 21.45 4.84
CA GLN A 54 9.33 20.42 3.82
C GLN A 54 9.19 19.03 4.42
N VAL A 55 9.95 18.70 5.47
CA VAL A 55 9.79 17.41 6.18
C VAL A 55 8.42 17.32 6.85
N GLN A 56 7.98 18.40 7.51
CA GLN A 56 6.67 18.48 8.15
C GLN A 56 5.54 18.31 7.13
N GLU A 57 5.59 19.05 6.02
CA GLU A 57 4.59 18.95 4.94
C GLU A 57 4.55 17.54 4.33
N TYR A 58 5.72 16.91 4.16
CA TYR A 58 5.81 15.55 3.63
C TYR A 58 5.29 14.50 4.61
N PHE A 59 5.58 14.65 5.91
CA PHE A 59 5.03 13.81 6.97
C PHE A 59 3.52 13.90 7.04
N GLU A 60 2.98 15.11 7.16
CA GLU A 60 1.53 15.32 7.24
C GLU A 60 0.81 14.81 5.99
N ASN A 61 1.37 15.03 4.79
CA ASN A 61 0.80 14.47 3.57
C ASN A 61 0.79 12.94 3.58
N THR A 62 1.88 12.30 4.00
CA THR A 62 1.99 10.84 4.05
C THR A 62 1.00 10.24 5.05
N TYR A 63 0.96 10.77 6.27
CA TYR A 63 0.10 10.29 7.35
C TYR A 63 -1.39 10.49 7.04
N ASN A 64 -1.74 11.62 6.41
CA ASN A 64 -3.11 11.91 5.99
C ASN A 64 -3.54 11.04 4.79
N LEU A 65 -2.62 10.72 3.87
CA LEU A 65 -2.91 9.83 2.75
C LEU A 65 -3.25 8.41 3.22
N ASP A 66 -2.50 7.90 4.19
CA ASP A 66 -2.76 6.60 4.81
C ASP A 66 -4.14 6.58 5.46
N GLU A 67 -4.45 7.53 6.34
CA GLU A 67 -5.75 7.60 7.01
C GLU A 67 -6.91 7.80 6.02
N LEU A 68 -6.73 8.64 4.99
CA LEU A 68 -7.72 8.83 3.93
C LEU A 68 -8.02 7.53 3.19
N LEU A 69 -7.00 6.71 2.90
CA LEU A 69 -7.18 5.42 2.24
C LEU A 69 -8.07 4.49 3.07
N PHE A 70 -7.90 4.44 4.39
CA PHE A 70 -8.73 3.61 5.27
C PHE A 70 -10.18 4.08 5.38
N THR A 71 -10.49 5.33 5.04
CA THR A 71 -11.89 5.79 4.91
C THR A 71 -12.64 5.15 3.74
N ALA A 72 -11.95 4.43 2.85
CA ALA A 72 -12.57 3.61 1.82
C ALA A 72 -13.40 2.45 2.39
N ILE A 73 -13.14 2.04 3.63
CA ILE A 73 -13.83 0.90 4.25
C ILE A 73 -15.19 1.36 4.79
N THR A 74 -16.27 0.66 4.44
CA THR A 74 -17.64 1.13 4.72
C THR A 74 -18.10 0.92 6.16
N ASP A 75 -17.52 -0.04 6.88
CA ASP A 75 -17.89 -0.43 8.24
C ASP A 75 -16.62 -0.87 9.01
N GLU A 76 -16.49 -0.41 10.26
CA GLU A 76 -15.34 -0.71 11.13
C GLU A 76 -15.06 -2.22 11.24
N LYS A 77 -16.10 -3.07 11.25
CA LYS A 77 -15.90 -4.53 11.37
C LYS A 77 -15.04 -5.12 10.25
N TYR A 78 -14.96 -4.46 9.09
CA TYR A 78 -14.16 -4.91 7.96
C TYR A 78 -12.66 -4.63 8.13
N LEU A 79 -12.27 -3.74 9.05
CA LEU A 79 -10.87 -3.55 9.43
C LEU A 79 -10.27 -4.79 10.08
N TYR A 80 -11.10 -5.63 10.69
CA TYR A 80 -10.67 -6.86 11.35
C TYR A 80 -10.72 -8.09 10.43
N LYS A 81 -10.94 -7.90 9.13
CA LYS A 81 -10.83 -8.97 8.12
C LYS A 81 -9.41 -9.06 7.58
N CYS A 82 -8.98 -10.27 7.22
CA CYS A 82 -7.82 -10.53 6.36
C CYS A 82 -8.31 -10.68 4.91
N PRO A 83 -8.15 -9.66 4.04
CA PRO A 83 -8.60 -9.77 2.64
C PRO A 83 -7.81 -10.83 1.86
N ASP A 84 -6.54 -11.02 2.25
CA ASP A 84 -5.66 -12.08 1.75
C ASP A 84 -5.30 -13.00 2.92
N ARG A 85 -5.39 -14.32 2.71
CA ARG A 85 -5.07 -15.35 3.71
C ARG A 85 -3.61 -15.35 4.16
N LEU A 86 -2.72 -14.77 3.35
CA LEU A 86 -1.27 -14.66 3.63
C LEU A 86 -0.92 -13.39 4.41
N ARG A 87 -1.93 -12.61 4.83
CA ARG A 87 -1.78 -11.27 5.39
C ARG A 87 -2.57 -11.11 6.68
N LEU A 88 -2.17 -10.12 7.48
CA LEU A 88 -2.84 -9.78 8.74
C LEU A 88 -4.13 -8.99 8.49
N PRO A 89 -4.97 -8.75 9.52
CA PRO A 89 -6.13 -7.90 9.36
C PRO A 89 -5.77 -6.45 9.05
N LEU A 90 -6.66 -5.72 8.37
CA LEU A 90 -6.43 -4.32 7.99
C LEU A 90 -6.15 -3.37 9.17
N ILE A 91 -6.64 -3.67 10.37
CA ILE A 91 -6.33 -2.89 11.59
C ILE A 91 -4.83 -2.92 11.94
N PHE A 92 -4.12 -4.01 11.61
CA PHE A 92 -2.67 -4.07 11.73
C PHE A 92 -2.01 -3.04 10.81
N TYR A 93 -2.42 -3.01 9.54
CA TYR A 93 -1.83 -2.11 8.54
C TYR A 93 -2.13 -0.63 8.85
N LEU A 94 -3.22 -0.33 9.55
CA LEU A 94 -3.51 1.00 10.06
C LEU A 94 -2.60 1.39 11.23
N ALA A 95 -2.26 0.49 12.15
CA ALA A 95 -1.47 0.83 13.33
C ALA A 95 0.05 0.73 13.11
N HIS A 96 0.48 -0.24 12.29
CA HIS A 96 1.87 -0.63 12.12
C HIS A 96 2.81 0.50 11.69
N PRO A 97 2.46 1.37 10.70
CA PRO A 97 3.35 2.47 10.31
C PRO A 97 3.68 3.40 11.47
N ALA A 98 2.68 3.79 12.28
CA ALA A 98 2.86 4.63 13.46
C ALA A 98 3.79 3.97 14.50
N THR A 99 3.65 2.66 14.71
CA THR A 99 4.57 1.89 15.57
C THR A 99 6.00 1.91 15.06
N LEU A 100 6.20 1.83 13.74
CA LEU A 100 7.54 1.89 13.18
C LEU A 100 8.22 3.24 13.45
N TYR A 101 7.51 4.37 13.37
CA TYR A 101 8.07 5.67 13.77
C TYR A 101 8.62 5.60 15.20
N VAL A 102 7.82 5.18 16.17
CA VAL A 102 8.26 5.14 17.58
C VAL A 102 9.49 4.25 17.73
N ASN A 103 9.46 3.04 17.16
CA ASN A 103 10.57 2.09 17.26
C ASN A 103 11.86 2.63 16.63
N LYS A 104 11.79 3.22 15.43
CA LYS A 104 12.99 3.72 14.73
C LYS A 104 13.51 5.02 15.33
N LEU A 105 12.64 5.92 15.79
CA LEU A 105 13.04 7.14 16.49
C LEU A 105 13.72 6.82 17.83
N LEU A 106 13.23 5.81 18.55
CA LEU A 106 13.85 5.35 19.79
C LEU A 106 15.26 4.78 19.53
N LEU A 107 15.41 3.93 18.52
CA LEU A 107 16.71 3.38 18.13
C LEU A 107 17.69 4.46 17.66
N ALA A 108 17.20 5.49 16.97
CA ALA A 108 17.99 6.64 16.55
C ALA A 108 18.26 7.65 17.68
N SER A 109 17.76 7.39 18.90
CA SER A 109 17.86 8.30 20.05
C SER A 109 17.27 9.70 19.79
N LEU A 110 16.28 9.79 18.91
CA LEU A 110 15.50 11.02 18.67
C LEU A 110 14.35 11.17 19.69
N ILE A 111 13.97 10.06 20.33
CA ILE A 111 13.09 10.02 21.50
C ILE A 111 13.73 9.11 22.55
N SER A 112 13.33 9.26 23.82
CA SER A 112 13.85 8.45 24.94
C SER A 112 12.83 7.48 25.52
N GLU A 113 11.55 7.61 25.18
CA GLU A 113 10.46 6.85 25.75
C GLU A 113 9.54 6.31 24.67
N ARG A 114 8.89 5.19 24.99
CA ARG A 114 7.86 4.56 24.17
C ARG A 114 6.52 5.27 24.39
N VAL A 115 5.64 5.26 23.40
CA VAL A 115 4.29 5.83 23.50
C VAL A 115 3.35 4.80 24.13
N ASN A 116 3.38 3.57 23.61
CA ASN A 116 2.60 2.44 24.12
C ASN A 116 3.39 1.14 23.87
N PRO A 117 4.15 0.64 24.86
CA PRO A 117 4.97 -0.56 24.69
C PRO A 117 4.19 -1.81 24.25
N THR A 118 2.91 -1.92 24.63
CA THR A 118 2.06 -3.05 24.24
C THR A 118 1.71 -2.98 22.76
N PHE A 119 1.33 -1.81 22.26
CA PHE A 119 1.05 -1.62 20.83
C PHE A 119 2.33 -1.76 20.02
N GLU A 120 3.44 -1.22 20.51
CA GLU A 120 4.71 -1.29 19.81
C GLU A 120 5.21 -2.73 19.69
N ALA A 121 5.04 -3.57 20.73
CA ALA A 121 5.34 -4.99 20.65
C ALA A 121 4.32 -5.77 19.78
N LEU A 122 3.07 -5.35 19.77
CA LEU A 122 2.02 -6.02 18.99
C LEU A 122 2.16 -5.77 17.48
N PHE A 123 2.46 -4.52 17.11
CA PHE A 123 2.50 -4.10 15.72
C PHE A 123 3.94 -4.07 15.16
N GLU A 124 5.00 -4.44 15.89
CA GLU A 124 6.37 -4.47 15.32
C GLU A 124 6.67 -5.67 14.41
N THR A 125 5.82 -6.70 14.40
CA THR A 125 6.05 -7.92 13.62
C THR A 125 6.09 -7.60 12.12
N GLY A 126 7.04 -8.22 11.41
CA GLY A 126 7.16 -8.08 9.95
C GLY A 126 5.96 -8.71 9.22
N VAL A 127 5.75 -8.30 7.97
CA VAL A 127 4.63 -8.78 7.13
C VAL A 127 4.96 -10.11 6.42
N ASP A 128 6.22 -10.54 6.45
CA ASP A 128 6.70 -11.72 5.74
C ASP A 128 6.45 -13.01 6.52
N GLU A 129 5.98 -14.02 5.79
CA GLU A 129 5.67 -15.36 6.27
C GLU A 129 6.94 -16.12 6.66
N MET A 130 7.53 -15.75 7.78
CA MET A 130 8.49 -16.61 8.43
C MET A 130 7.72 -17.63 9.26
N SER A 131 8.07 -18.91 9.15
CA SER A 131 7.42 -20.03 9.86
C SER A 131 7.34 -19.92 11.40
N TRP A 132 7.98 -18.92 12.00
CA TRP A 132 7.95 -18.62 13.43
C TRP A 132 7.04 -17.44 13.78
N ASP A 133 6.56 -16.69 12.79
CA ASP A 133 5.54 -15.68 12.99
C ASP A 133 4.21 -16.44 13.18
N ASP A 134 3.68 -16.39 14.40
CA ASP A 134 2.52 -17.15 14.89
C ASP A 134 1.20 -16.62 14.29
N THR A 135 1.28 -16.29 13.01
CA THR A 135 0.26 -15.67 12.19
C THR A 135 -0.98 -16.53 12.06
N GLU A 136 -0.90 -17.85 12.26
CA GLU A 136 -2.09 -18.70 12.32
C GLU A 136 -3.01 -18.33 13.50
N ASN A 137 -2.46 -17.99 14.68
CA ASN A 137 -3.26 -17.53 15.83
C ASN A 137 -3.94 -16.18 15.57
N TYR A 138 -3.27 -15.28 14.84
CA TYR A 138 -3.80 -13.96 14.46
C TYR A 138 -4.76 -14.00 13.25
N ARG A 139 -4.62 -14.98 12.35
CA ARG A 139 -5.34 -15.10 11.06
C ARG A 139 -6.59 -15.99 11.11
N MET A 140 -6.63 -17.00 11.99
CA MET A 140 -7.62 -18.09 11.92
C MET A 140 -8.56 -18.21 13.13
N GLY A 141 -8.76 -17.12 13.89
CA GLY A 141 -9.74 -17.11 14.99
C GLY A 141 -9.22 -17.70 16.30
N GLY A 142 -7.92 -17.53 16.58
CA GLY A 142 -7.40 -17.72 17.93
C GLY A 142 -8.03 -16.73 18.93
N ALA A 143 -7.76 -16.91 20.23
CA ALA A 143 -8.30 -16.05 21.28
C ALA A 143 -7.77 -14.60 21.28
N PHE A 144 -6.88 -14.27 20.34
CA PHE A 144 -6.25 -12.97 20.24
C PHE A 144 -7.24 -11.91 19.76
N GLN A 145 -7.33 -10.81 20.50
CA GLN A 145 -8.19 -9.66 20.17
C GLN A 145 -7.31 -8.49 19.77
N TRP A 146 -7.48 -8.03 18.53
CA TRP A 146 -6.88 -6.79 18.07
C TRP A 146 -7.45 -5.59 18.83
N PRO A 147 -6.65 -4.54 19.11
CA PRO A 147 -7.13 -3.33 19.76
C PRO A 147 -8.29 -2.68 18.98
N GLY A 148 -9.16 -1.98 19.70
CA GLY A 148 -10.29 -1.30 19.08
C GLY A 148 -9.84 -0.13 18.19
N LEU A 149 -10.61 0.19 17.15
CA LEU A 149 -10.28 1.28 16.22
C LEU A 149 -10.04 2.61 16.95
N LYS A 150 -10.86 2.90 17.97
CA LYS A 150 -10.70 4.10 18.78
C LYS A 150 -9.31 4.17 19.45
N GLU A 151 -8.86 3.08 20.06
CA GLU A 151 -7.55 3.02 20.74
C GLU A 151 -6.40 3.13 19.73
N VAL A 152 -6.56 2.51 18.55
CA VAL A 152 -5.59 2.63 17.44
C VAL A 152 -5.49 4.08 16.95
N MET A 153 -6.61 4.77 16.77
CA MET A 153 -6.61 6.17 16.32
C MET A 153 -6.05 7.12 17.39
N GLU A 154 -6.34 6.89 18.68
CA GLU A 154 -5.76 7.66 19.80
C GLU A 154 -4.23 7.46 19.87
N TYR A 155 -3.76 6.23 19.65
CA TYR A 155 -2.33 5.94 19.54
C TYR A 155 -1.70 6.65 18.34
N ARG A 156 -2.32 6.56 17.15
CA ARG A 156 -1.84 7.23 15.94
C ARG A 156 -1.76 8.74 16.12
N GLU A 157 -2.73 9.37 16.77
CA GLU A 157 -2.68 10.82 17.01
C GLU A 157 -1.54 11.19 17.96
N THR A 158 -1.33 10.41 19.02
CA THR A 158 -0.20 10.63 19.95
C THR A 158 1.15 10.49 19.23
N VAL A 159 1.29 9.50 18.34
CA VAL A 159 2.50 9.33 17.52
C VAL A 159 2.65 10.48 16.53
N ARG A 160 1.55 10.97 15.93
CA ARG A 160 1.58 12.11 15.03
C ARG A 160 2.16 13.34 15.74
N GLU A 161 1.65 13.67 16.92
CA GLU A 161 2.16 14.78 17.74
C GLU A 161 3.64 14.60 18.09
N LEU A 162 4.04 13.41 18.53
CA LEU A 162 5.44 13.07 18.83
C LEU A 162 6.36 13.30 17.61
N VAL A 163 5.96 12.86 16.42
CA VAL A 163 6.78 13.02 15.20
C VAL A 163 6.87 14.49 14.78
N CYS A 164 5.77 15.26 14.88
CA CYS A 164 5.80 16.71 14.68
C CYS A 164 6.78 17.42 15.64
N ASP A 165 6.78 17.01 16.91
CA ASP A 165 7.70 17.55 17.92
C ASP A 165 9.15 17.18 17.61
N VAL A 166 9.42 15.95 17.18
CA VAL A 166 10.75 15.52 16.72
C VAL A 166 11.22 16.35 15.54
N ILE A 167 10.37 16.53 14.51
CA ILE A 167 10.69 17.32 13.30
C ILE A 167 10.94 18.79 13.64
N SER A 168 10.20 19.35 14.59
CA SER A 168 10.33 20.78 14.95
C SER A 168 11.52 21.06 15.87
N SER A 169 11.86 20.15 16.79
CA SER A 169 12.81 20.41 17.88
C SER A 169 14.18 19.74 17.73
N SER A 170 14.28 18.57 17.08
CA SER A 170 15.53 17.79 17.01
C SER A 170 16.60 18.49 16.18
N PRO A 171 17.90 18.49 16.52
CA PRO A 171 18.94 19.08 15.69
C PRO A 171 18.95 18.50 14.26
N LEU A 172 18.92 19.35 13.24
CA LEU A 172 18.98 18.95 11.83
C LEU A 172 20.34 19.37 11.25
N SER A 173 21.13 18.39 10.81
CA SER A 173 22.36 18.58 10.04
C SER A 173 22.16 18.13 8.60
N LEU A 174 22.67 18.93 7.66
CA LEU A 174 22.63 18.64 6.22
C LEU A 174 24.03 18.28 5.70
N PRO A 175 24.13 17.40 4.68
CA PRO A 175 23.04 16.59 4.12
C PRO A 175 22.54 15.53 5.12
N VAL A 176 21.30 15.10 4.99
CA VAL A 176 20.81 13.92 5.73
C VAL A 176 21.32 12.66 5.03
N SER A 177 22.28 11.97 5.64
CA SER A 177 22.86 10.71 5.16
C SER A 177 22.50 9.55 6.09
N MET A 178 22.87 8.32 5.72
CA MET A 178 22.66 7.10 6.52
C MET A 178 23.25 7.17 7.94
N ASP A 179 24.30 7.98 8.15
CA ASP A 179 24.95 8.16 9.45
C ASP A 179 24.23 9.19 10.36
N ASN A 180 23.17 9.84 9.84
CA ASN A 180 22.40 10.86 10.54
C ASN A 180 21.18 10.21 11.23
N PRO A 181 20.88 10.51 12.51
CA PRO A 181 19.63 10.07 13.15
C PRO A 181 18.37 10.39 12.35
N TRP A 182 18.33 11.51 11.62
CA TRP A 182 17.20 11.87 10.75
C TRP A 182 16.96 10.87 9.60
N TRP A 183 17.92 10.00 9.29
CA TRP A 183 17.68 8.89 8.37
C TRP A 183 16.53 8.00 8.84
N SER A 184 16.32 7.86 10.16
CA SER A 184 15.19 7.09 10.71
C SER A 184 13.84 7.78 10.47
N VAL A 185 13.81 9.11 10.40
CA VAL A 185 12.60 9.89 10.05
C VAL A 185 12.21 9.57 8.61
N PHE A 186 13.16 9.67 7.67
CA PHE A 186 12.91 9.36 6.26
C PHE A 186 12.62 7.89 6.01
N MET A 187 13.30 6.98 6.72
CA MET A 187 12.97 5.56 6.71
C MET A 187 11.50 5.34 7.09
N SER A 188 11.02 6.00 8.14
CA SER A 188 9.65 5.84 8.61
C SER A 188 8.62 6.43 7.64
N LEU A 189 8.94 7.59 7.04
CA LEU A 189 8.13 8.22 5.99
C LEU A 189 7.98 7.33 4.75
N GLU A 190 9.08 6.80 4.23
CA GLU A 190 9.05 5.93 3.04
C GLU A 190 8.45 4.55 3.37
N HIS A 191 8.65 4.05 4.60
CA HIS A 191 8.01 2.83 5.07
C HIS A 191 6.49 2.96 5.13
N GLU A 192 5.97 4.07 5.65
CA GLU A 192 4.52 4.33 5.64
C GLU A 192 3.97 4.39 4.20
N ARG A 193 4.75 4.86 3.22
CA ARG A 193 4.36 4.84 1.80
C ARG A 193 4.34 3.44 1.19
N ILE A 194 5.23 2.54 1.60
CA ILE A 194 5.12 1.11 1.25
C ILE A 194 3.83 0.52 1.84
N HIS A 195 3.48 0.91 3.07
CA HIS A 195 2.25 0.47 3.71
C HIS A 195 1.00 1.09 3.09
N LEU A 196 1.06 2.31 2.57
CA LEU A 196 -0.02 2.91 1.79
C LEU A 196 -0.32 2.05 0.55
N GLU A 197 0.71 1.65 -0.20
CA GLU A 197 0.55 0.76 -1.35
C GLU A 197 0.01 -0.62 -0.93
N THR A 198 0.63 -1.23 0.09
CA THR A 198 0.22 -2.55 0.61
C THR A 198 -1.25 -2.55 1.05
N SER A 199 -1.65 -1.56 1.86
CA SER A 199 -3.02 -1.38 2.31
C SER A 199 -3.98 -1.19 1.13
N SER A 200 -3.58 -0.45 0.09
CA SER A 200 -4.43 -0.23 -1.08
C SER A 200 -4.74 -1.53 -1.82
N VAL A 201 -3.75 -2.41 -1.97
CA VAL A 201 -3.91 -3.73 -2.61
C VAL A 201 -4.79 -4.65 -1.76
N LEU A 202 -4.65 -4.61 -0.43
CA LEU A 202 -5.48 -5.42 0.47
C LEU A 202 -6.93 -4.92 0.52
N ILE A 203 -7.15 -3.61 0.60
CA ILE A 203 -8.49 -3.02 0.53
C ILE A 203 -9.15 -3.37 -0.81
N ARG A 204 -8.39 -3.39 -1.91
CA ARG A 204 -8.92 -3.78 -3.24
C ARG A 204 -9.40 -5.24 -3.30
N GLN A 205 -8.88 -6.11 -2.43
CA GLN A 205 -9.27 -7.52 -2.30
C GLN A 205 -10.52 -7.73 -1.44
N LEU A 206 -11.04 -6.69 -0.77
CA LEU A 206 -12.33 -6.78 -0.10
C LEU A 206 -13.47 -6.92 -1.13
N PRO A 207 -14.61 -7.54 -0.74
CA PRO A 207 -15.86 -7.45 -1.48
C PRO A 207 -16.23 -5.99 -1.82
N VAL A 208 -16.79 -5.78 -3.01
CA VAL A 208 -17.07 -4.43 -3.54
C VAL A 208 -18.04 -3.65 -2.65
N ASP A 209 -18.97 -4.32 -1.97
CA ASP A 209 -19.93 -3.74 -1.02
C ASP A 209 -19.29 -3.35 0.33
N HIS A 210 -18.06 -3.78 0.61
CA HIS A 210 -17.30 -3.38 1.80
C HIS A 210 -16.46 -2.13 1.59
N VAL A 211 -16.39 -1.62 0.36
CA VAL A 211 -15.57 -0.45 0.01
C VAL A 211 -16.41 0.65 -0.64
N LYS A 212 -15.98 1.89 -0.42
CA LYS A 212 -16.50 3.10 -1.03
C LYS A 212 -15.33 3.96 -1.49
N LYS A 213 -15.63 4.90 -2.38
CA LYS A 213 -14.66 5.93 -2.77
C LYS A 213 -14.44 6.89 -1.59
N PRO A 214 -13.21 7.12 -1.12
CA PRO A 214 -12.91 8.18 -0.16
C PRO A 214 -13.32 9.57 -0.66
N ALA A 215 -13.63 10.48 0.26
CA ALA A 215 -13.92 11.87 -0.08
C ALA A 215 -12.74 12.51 -0.84
N ASN A 216 -13.03 13.30 -1.87
CA ASN A 216 -12.03 13.98 -2.70
C ASN A 216 -10.97 13.08 -3.39
N TRP A 217 -11.13 11.74 -3.33
CA TRP A 217 -10.23 10.82 -4.03
C TRP A 217 -10.30 11.02 -5.54
N LYS A 218 -9.15 11.17 -6.19
CA LYS A 218 -9.04 11.33 -7.64
C LYS A 218 -8.54 10.01 -8.22
N TYR A 219 -9.43 9.32 -8.94
CA TYR A 219 -9.02 8.17 -9.73
C TYR A 219 -8.23 8.64 -10.96
N ALA A 220 -7.40 7.75 -11.49
CA ALA A 220 -6.88 7.91 -12.83
C ALA A 220 -8.05 8.05 -13.84
N PRO A 221 -7.86 8.79 -14.93
CA PRO A 221 -8.86 8.88 -15.99
C PRO A 221 -9.31 7.49 -16.45
N LEU A 222 -10.63 7.25 -16.47
CA LEU A 222 -11.22 5.95 -16.83
C LEU A 222 -11.54 5.82 -18.32
N SER A 223 -11.46 6.92 -19.07
CA SER A 223 -11.75 6.98 -20.49
C SER A 223 -10.78 7.92 -21.19
N MET A 224 -10.45 7.60 -22.43
CA MET A 224 -9.76 8.48 -23.36
C MET A 224 -10.57 8.59 -24.64
N ASP A 225 -10.46 9.73 -25.34
CA ASP A 225 -11.19 10.00 -26.57
C ASP A 225 -10.65 9.22 -27.79
N SER A 226 -9.44 8.65 -27.67
CA SER A 226 -8.79 7.84 -28.69
C SER A 226 -8.52 6.42 -28.19
N SER A 227 -8.47 5.44 -29.10
CA SER A 227 -8.00 4.10 -28.78
C SER A 227 -6.55 4.14 -28.28
N ALA A 228 -6.16 3.11 -27.51
CA ALA A 228 -4.74 2.87 -27.29
C ALA A 228 -4.04 2.73 -28.65
N GLY A 229 -2.89 3.39 -28.81
CA GLY A 229 -2.06 3.22 -29.99
C GLY A 229 -1.47 1.80 -30.05
N GLU A 230 -0.89 1.44 -31.20
CA GLU A 230 -0.14 0.20 -31.34
C GLU A 230 1.07 0.20 -30.39
N ASN A 231 1.26 -0.90 -29.66
CA ASN A 231 2.39 -1.07 -28.76
C ASN A 231 3.61 -1.61 -29.51
N VAL A 232 4.41 -0.70 -30.06
CA VAL A 232 5.58 -1.06 -30.86
C VAL A 232 6.78 -1.45 -30.00
N LEU A 233 7.64 -2.30 -30.56
CA LEU A 233 8.94 -2.61 -29.98
C LEU A 233 9.95 -1.49 -30.28
N VAL A 234 10.63 -1.02 -29.24
CA VAL A 234 11.68 -0.01 -29.29
C VAL A 234 13.03 -0.72 -29.15
N LYS A 235 13.93 -0.46 -30.10
CA LYS A 235 15.30 -0.96 -30.07
C LYS A 235 16.11 -0.29 -28.96
N VAL A 236 16.72 -1.10 -28.11
CA VAL A 236 17.68 -0.68 -27.10
C VAL A 236 19.07 -1.16 -27.53
N PRO A 237 20.01 -0.24 -27.84
CA PRO A 237 21.35 -0.63 -28.24
C PRO A 237 22.06 -1.35 -27.10
N GLY A 238 22.86 -2.37 -27.45
CA GLY A 238 23.72 -3.04 -26.48
C GLY A 238 24.77 -2.10 -25.90
N GLY A 239 25.14 -2.32 -24.65
CA GLY A 239 26.12 -1.48 -23.97
C GLY A 239 26.38 -1.89 -22.53
N ARG A 240 27.38 -1.25 -21.94
CA ARG A 240 27.69 -1.40 -20.52
C ARG A 240 26.75 -0.52 -19.70
N VAL A 241 26.03 -1.13 -18.76
CA VAL A 241 25.10 -0.45 -17.84
C VAL A 241 25.66 -0.52 -16.43
N THR A 242 25.56 0.59 -15.71
CA THR A 242 25.88 0.67 -14.28
C THR A 242 24.59 0.77 -13.48
N VAL A 243 24.37 -0.17 -12.56
CA VAL A 243 23.21 -0.23 -11.67
C VAL A 243 23.67 0.02 -10.23
N GLY A 244 22.84 0.72 -9.45
CA GLY A 244 23.07 1.01 -8.05
C GLY A 244 23.02 2.50 -7.75
N LYS A 245 22.48 2.84 -6.58
CA LYS A 245 22.31 4.19 -6.09
C LYS A 245 23.62 4.70 -5.47
N PRO A 246 24.14 5.86 -5.92
CA PRO A 246 25.28 6.51 -5.26
C PRO A 246 24.97 6.84 -3.79
N ARG A 247 25.97 6.78 -2.92
CA ARG A 247 25.80 7.09 -1.48
C ARG A 247 25.44 8.55 -1.21
N ASP A 248 25.84 9.45 -2.10
CA ASP A 248 25.55 10.88 -2.05
C ASP A 248 24.30 11.27 -2.85
N PHE A 249 23.53 10.28 -3.34
CA PHE A 249 22.26 10.56 -4.01
C PHE A 249 21.31 11.29 -3.04
N PRO A 250 20.72 12.43 -3.44
CA PRO A 250 20.07 13.34 -2.51
C PRO A 250 18.63 12.92 -2.13
N SER A 251 18.38 11.64 -1.92
CA SER A 251 17.10 11.09 -1.45
C SER A 251 17.34 9.91 -0.51
N TYR A 252 16.32 9.55 0.28
CA TYR A 252 16.33 8.26 0.97
C TYR A 252 16.44 7.13 -0.06
N GLY A 253 17.08 6.03 0.32
CA GLY A 253 17.13 4.78 -0.42
C GLY A 253 17.14 3.60 0.53
N TRP A 254 16.54 2.49 0.10
CA TRP A 254 16.65 1.21 0.79
C TRP A 254 18.04 0.61 0.61
N ASP A 255 18.46 -0.20 1.56
CA ASP A 255 19.78 -0.85 1.58
C ASP A 255 20.08 -1.61 0.27
N ASN A 256 19.08 -2.27 -0.30
CA ASN A 256 19.15 -3.00 -1.57
C ASN A 256 19.32 -2.12 -2.83
N GLU A 257 19.12 -0.80 -2.74
CA GLU A 257 19.33 0.13 -3.85
C GLU A 257 20.81 0.50 -4.00
N TYR A 258 21.59 0.41 -2.93
CA TYR A 258 22.98 0.86 -2.90
C TYR A 258 23.95 -0.20 -3.43
N GLY A 259 25.17 0.27 -3.72
CA GLY A 259 26.22 -0.52 -4.34
C GLY A 259 26.44 -0.09 -5.77
N GLN A 260 27.30 -0.82 -6.48
CA GLN A 260 27.55 -0.60 -7.88
C GLN A 260 27.76 -1.93 -8.57
N MET A 261 27.02 -2.17 -9.63
CA MET A 261 27.17 -3.34 -10.50
C MET A 261 27.28 -2.86 -11.94
N GLU A 262 28.31 -3.34 -12.65
CA GLU A 262 28.47 -3.12 -14.09
C GLU A 262 28.10 -4.41 -14.84
N ILE A 263 27.22 -4.28 -15.83
CA ILE A 263 26.73 -5.39 -16.64
C ILE A 263 26.84 -5.00 -18.12
N ASP A 264 27.44 -5.86 -18.94
CA ASP A 264 27.37 -5.73 -20.39
C ASP A 264 26.04 -6.34 -20.87
N VAL A 265 25.13 -5.48 -21.33
CA VAL A 265 23.79 -5.87 -21.80
C VAL A 265 23.79 -5.94 -23.32
N PRO A 266 23.45 -7.09 -23.94
CA PRO A 266 23.31 -7.20 -25.39
C PRO A 266 22.22 -6.27 -25.94
N GLU A 267 22.22 -6.03 -27.25
CA GLU A 267 21.10 -5.34 -27.89
C GLU A 267 19.80 -6.15 -27.74
N PHE A 268 18.69 -5.45 -27.53
CA PHE A 268 17.37 -6.07 -27.40
C PHE A 268 16.28 -5.09 -27.82
N GLU A 269 15.03 -5.56 -27.83
CA GLU A 269 13.86 -4.72 -28.04
C GLU A 269 12.93 -4.82 -26.82
N ALA A 270 12.31 -3.70 -26.44
CA ALA A 270 11.31 -3.64 -25.38
C ALA A 270 10.05 -2.95 -25.88
N SER A 271 8.89 -3.35 -25.40
CA SER A 271 7.63 -2.67 -25.74
C SER A 271 7.67 -1.22 -25.26
N GLN A 272 7.20 -0.30 -26.09
CA GLN A 272 7.12 1.12 -25.75
C GLN A 272 6.20 1.38 -24.56
N TYR A 273 5.12 0.59 -24.46
CA TYR A 273 4.12 0.64 -23.41
C TYR A 273 3.99 -0.73 -22.71
N LEU A 274 3.36 -0.73 -21.53
CA LEU A 274 2.93 -1.96 -20.87
C LEU A 274 1.81 -2.64 -21.69
N VAL A 275 1.70 -3.96 -21.56
CA VAL A 275 0.61 -4.73 -22.16
C VAL A 275 -0.73 -4.23 -21.63
N THR A 276 -1.62 -3.89 -22.55
CA THR A 276 -2.97 -3.39 -22.25
C THR A 276 -3.93 -4.53 -21.91
N ASN A 277 -5.06 -4.20 -21.28
CA ASN A 277 -6.13 -5.19 -21.08
C ASN A 277 -6.70 -5.75 -22.40
N GLY A 278 -6.68 -4.96 -23.49
CA GLY A 278 -7.13 -5.43 -24.81
C GLY A 278 -6.19 -6.49 -25.39
N GLU A 279 -4.89 -6.22 -25.41
CA GLU A 279 -3.89 -7.20 -25.85
C GLU A 279 -3.89 -8.46 -24.97
N PHE A 280 -4.05 -8.31 -23.65
CA PHE A 280 -4.14 -9.47 -22.76
C PHE A 280 -5.44 -10.26 -22.93
N LEU A 281 -6.54 -9.63 -23.35
CA LEU A 281 -7.79 -10.32 -23.67
C LEU A 281 -7.60 -11.26 -24.87
N GLU A 282 -6.83 -10.87 -25.89
CA GLU A 282 -6.51 -11.75 -27.04
C GLU A 282 -5.77 -13.02 -26.60
N PHE A 283 -4.85 -12.91 -25.63
CA PHE A 283 -4.21 -14.06 -24.99
C PHE A 283 -5.23 -14.96 -24.27
N VAL A 284 -6.19 -14.38 -23.55
CA VAL A 284 -7.25 -15.14 -22.87
C VAL A 284 -8.14 -15.87 -23.89
N GLU A 285 -8.62 -15.17 -24.91
CA GLU A 285 -9.57 -15.70 -25.91
C GLU A 285 -8.94 -16.75 -26.83
N SER A 286 -7.64 -16.64 -27.11
CA SER A 286 -6.88 -17.65 -27.87
C SER A 286 -6.55 -18.91 -27.09
N GLY A 287 -7.02 -19.02 -25.84
CA GLY A 287 -6.83 -20.19 -25.00
C GLY A 287 -5.51 -20.20 -24.23
N GLY A 288 -4.95 -19.02 -23.92
CA GLY A 288 -3.66 -18.87 -23.24
C GLY A 288 -3.57 -19.58 -21.89
N TYR A 289 -4.66 -19.61 -21.13
CA TYR A 289 -4.77 -20.36 -19.86
C TYR A 289 -5.03 -21.87 -20.05
N GLN A 290 -5.23 -22.35 -21.27
CA GLN A 290 -5.41 -23.77 -21.60
C GLN A 290 -4.21 -24.37 -22.34
N ASN A 291 -3.28 -23.53 -22.80
CA ASN A 291 -2.11 -23.96 -23.55
C ASN A 291 -0.86 -24.00 -22.66
N LYS A 292 -0.52 -25.19 -22.16
CA LYS A 292 0.66 -25.43 -21.30
C LYS A 292 1.98 -24.98 -21.93
N ASP A 293 2.07 -24.95 -23.26
CA ASP A 293 3.33 -24.64 -23.96
C ASP A 293 3.69 -23.15 -23.86
N LEU A 294 2.76 -22.31 -23.43
CA LEU A 294 2.98 -20.88 -23.14
C LEU A 294 3.48 -20.61 -21.71
N TRP A 295 3.62 -21.65 -20.88
CA TRP A 295 3.95 -21.52 -19.46
C TRP A 295 5.25 -22.23 -19.11
N THR A 296 5.94 -21.72 -18.11
CA THR A 296 6.97 -22.49 -17.40
C THR A 296 6.30 -23.64 -16.63
N LEU A 297 7.08 -24.65 -16.25
CA LEU A 297 6.57 -25.77 -15.44
C LEU A 297 5.90 -25.30 -14.13
N GLU A 298 6.51 -24.34 -13.45
CA GLU A 298 5.97 -23.76 -12.23
C GLU A 298 4.69 -22.95 -12.50
N GLY A 299 4.69 -22.12 -13.55
CA GLY A 299 3.52 -21.34 -13.96
C GLY A 299 2.34 -22.23 -14.31
N TRP A 300 2.55 -23.34 -15.02
CA TRP A 300 1.48 -24.27 -15.36
C TRP A 300 0.90 -24.95 -14.12
N LYS A 301 1.74 -25.39 -13.18
CA LYS A 301 1.27 -25.93 -11.90
C LYS A 301 0.42 -24.92 -11.13
N TRP A 302 0.79 -23.64 -11.18
CA TRP A 302 -0.03 -22.57 -10.58
C TRP A 302 -1.38 -22.40 -11.31
N VAL A 303 -1.40 -22.43 -12.64
CA VAL A 303 -2.65 -22.36 -13.44
C VAL A 303 -3.58 -23.52 -13.06
N GLU A 304 -3.05 -24.75 -13.01
CA GLU A 304 -3.81 -25.94 -12.63
C GLU A 304 -4.31 -25.86 -11.18
N PHE A 305 -3.45 -25.48 -10.24
CA PHE A 305 -3.81 -25.36 -8.82
C PHE A 305 -4.88 -24.29 -8.57
N ARG A 306 -4.75 -23.12 -9.20
CA ARG A 306 -5.69 -22.00 -9.05
C ARG A 306 -6.90 -22.12 -9.96
N CYS A 307 -6.92 -23.07 -10.90
CA CYS A 307 -7.87 -23.14 -12.00
C CYS A 307 -8.00 -21.79 -12.74
N ALA A 308 -6.89 -21.08 -12.95
CA ALA A 308 -6.89 -19.72 -13.49
C ALA A 308 -7.38 -19.70 -14.95
N ARG A 309 -8.23 -18.72 -15.29
CA ARG A 309 -8.79 -18.56 -16.65
C ARG A 309 -8.69 -17.15 -17.21
N HIS A 310 -8.45 -16.17 -16.35
CA HIS A 310 -8.31 -14.75 -16.64
C HIS A 310 -7.69 -14.06 -15.41
N PRO A 311 -7.28 -12.77 -15.50
CA PRO A 311 -6.79 -12.02 -14.34
C PRO A 311 -7.79 -11.98 -13.18
N THR A 312 -7.29 -11.93 -11.94
CA THR A 312 -8.04 -12.16 -10.68
C THR A 312 -9.33 -11.35 -10.52
N PHE A 313 -9.37 -10.10 -10.98
CA PHE A 313 -10.52 -9.20 -10.78
C PHE A 313 -11.38 -9.00 -12.03
N TRP A 314 -11.12 -9.73 -13.12
CA TRP A 314 -11.98 -9.70 -14.29
C TRP A 314 -13.28 -10.44 -13.99
N VAL A 315 -14.40 -9.83 -14.35
CA VAL A 315 -15.75 -10.39 -14.19
C VAL A 315 -16.35 -10.55 -15.58
N CYS A 316 -16.71 -11.77 -15.98
CA CYS A 316 -17.45 -11.99 -17.23
C CYS A 316 -18.91 -11.57 -17.00
N SER A 317 -19.35 -10.56 -17.75
CA SER A 317 -20.71 -10.02 -17.70
C SER A 317 -21.69 -10.80 -18.59
N GLU A 318 -21.19 -11.63 -19.52
CA GLU A 318 -22.05 -12.56 -20.23
C GLU A 318 -22.32 -13.75 -19.34
N GLY A 319 -23.55 -13.82 -18.81
CA GLY A 319 -24.06 -15.04 -18.21
C GLY A 319 -23.80 -16.21 -19.16
N CYS A 320 -22.90 -17.10 -18.75
CA CYS A 320 -22.72 -18.46 -19.23
C CYS A 320 -23.82 -18.91 -20.20
N LYS A 321 -23.51 -19.02 -21.51
CA LYS A 321 -24.46 -19.44 -22.57
C LYS A 321 -25.13 -20.81 -22.31
N SER A 322 -24.63 -21.57 -21.32
CA SER A 322 -25.22 -22.81 -20.81
C SER A 322 -26.31 -22.60 -19.73
N GLY A 323 -26.72 -21.35 -19.46
CA GLY A 323 -27.76 -21.05 -18.47
C GLY A 323 -27.31 -21.20 -17.01
N CYS A 324 -26.01 -21.13 -16.71
CA CYS A 324 -25.52 -21.44 -15.36
C CYS A 324 -25.69 -20.33 -14.31
N GLY A 325 -26.26 -19.15 -14.67
CA GLY A 325 -26.78 -18.15 -13.72
C GLY A 325 -25.80 -17.64 -12.66
N ALA A 326 -24.52 -17.98 -12.73
CA ALA A 326 -23.54 -17.57 -11.76
C ALA A 326 -23.00 -16.20 -12.16
N ASP A 327 -23.56 -15.19 -11.52
CA ASP A 327 -22.92 -13.90 -11.34
C ASP A 327 -21.48 -14.18 -10.86
N LEU A 328 -20.46 -13.84 -11.65
CA LEU A 328 -19.06 -14.13 -11.31
C LEU A 328 -18.58 -13.38 -10.05
N SER A 329 -19.45 -12.53 -9.48
CA SER A 329 -19.37 -12.04 -8.10
C SER A 329 -19.40 -13.15 -7.04
N THR A 330 -19.94 -14.35 -7.37
CA THR A 330 -20.00 -15.51 -6.48
C THR A 330 -18.79 -16.44 -6.58
N TYR A 331 -18.01 -16.34 -7.65
CA TYR A 331 -16.69 -17.00 -7.78
C TYR A 331 -15.60 -16.09 -7.22
N SER A 332 -15.71 -15.77 -5.93
CA SER A 332 -14.50 -15.49 -5.17
C SER A 332 -13.61 -16.73 -5.28
N HIS A 333 -12.31 -16.51 -5.48
CA HIS A 333 -11.19 -17.44 -5.43
C HIS A 333 -11.15 -18.33 -4.16
N CYS A 334 -12.08 -18.10 -3.23
CA CYS A 334 -12.28 -18.85 -2.00
C CYS A 334 -13.27 -20.03 -2.11
N ASN A 335 -13.98 -20.24 -3.22
CA ASN A 335 -14.91 -21.38 -3.36
C ASN A 335 -14.36 -22.46 -4.30
N LEU A 336 -13.38 -23.21 -3.81
CA LEU A 336 -12.81 -24.40 -4.47
C LEU A 336 -13.81 -25.57 -4.38
N GLN A 337 -14.89 -25.55 -5.15
CA GLN A 337 -15.48 -26.83 -5.55
C GLN A 337 -14.71 -27.37 -6.77
N PRO A 338 -14.23 -28.62 -6.73
CA PRO A 338 -13.57 -29.21 -7.89
C PRO A 338 -14.57 -29.22 -9.05
N PRO A 339 -14.11 -28.94 -10.29
CA PRO A 339 -14.98 -29.02 -11.45
C PRO A 339 -15.61 -30.42 -11.52
N PRO A 340 -16.87 -30.54 -11.98
CA PRO A 340 -17.47 -31.86 -12.19
C PRO A 340 -16.57 -32.67 -13.13
N PRO A 341 -16.48 -34.00 -12.93
CA PRO A 341 -15.61 -34.84 -13.74
C PRO A 341 -15.94 -34.63 -15.21
N LEU A 342 -14.92 -34.26 -15.99
CA LEU A 342 -15.02 -34.23 -17.44
C LEU A 342 -15.46 -35.63 -17.86
N ASN A 343 -16.65 -35.73 -18.46
CA ASN A 343 -17.16 -36.96 -19.03
C ASN A 343 -16.16 -37.44 -20.08
N GLY A 344 -15.31 -38.37 -19.66
CA GLY A 344 -14.40 -39.10 -20.51
C GLY A 344 -15.19 -40.07 -21.36
N THR A 345 -15.41 -39.69 -22.61
CA THR A 345 -15.50 -40.65 -23.69
C THR A 345 -14.15 -40.67 -24.41
N THR A 346 -13.53 -41.85 -24.32
CA THR A 346 -12.52 -42.43 -25.21
C THR A 346 -11.06 -41.92 -25.08
N HIS A 347 -10.02 -42.75 -25.04
CA HIS A 347 -9.85 -44.17 -25.38
C HIS A 347 -8.82 -44.84 -24.44
N GLY A 348 -8.98 -46.14 -24.24
CA GLY A 348 -7.88 -46.98 -23.80
C GLY A 348 -6.73 -47.02 -24.81
N ASN A 349 -5.59 -47.43 -24.28
CA ASN A 349 -4.33 -47.80 -24.91
C ASN A 349 -3.24 -46.73 -25.01
N THR A 350 -2.20 -47.06 -24.24
CA THR A 350 -0.75 -46.96 -24.45
C THR A 350 -0.02 -45.68 -24.05
N CYS A 351 0.90 -45.93 -23.11
CA CYS A 351 1.98 -45.13 -22.51
C CYS A 351 1.59 -44.13 -21.42
#